data_AF-A0A8J5LJ41-F1
#
_entry.id   AF-A0A8J5LJ41-F1
#
_cell.length_a   1.000
_cell.length_b   1.000
_cell.length_c   1.000
_cell.angle_alpha   90.00
_cell.angle_beta   90.00
_cell.angle_gamma   90.00
#
_symmetry.space_group_name_H-M   'P 1'
#
loop_
_entity.id
_entity.type
_entity.pdbx_description
1 polymer ?
#
loop_
_entity_poly.entity_id
_entity_poly.type
_entity_poly.pdbx_seq_one_letter_code
_entity_poly.pdbx_strand_id
1 'polypeptide(L)'
;MGIEELSCSVSTAIDSSNVGFKLLKKFGWKEGTGLGASEQGILEPISAFVKKNKRGIGAEKLKKNVEVQKDFKAKEKIKRDLQSNATKKQVSKRIRKMHQEEERFKEKEFERAFFREFWPDNV
;
A
#
# COMPACT_ATOMS: atom_id res chain seq x y z
N MET A 1 4.84 -0.65 2.31
CA MET A 1 5.63 -1.88 2.53
C MET A 1 5.16 -2.89 1.51
N GLY A 2 6.00 -3.11 0.49
CA GLY A 2 5.65 -3.91 -0.68
C GLY A 2 5.42 -5.37 -0.28
N ILE A 3 4.40 -5.96 -0.86
CA ILE A 3 4.18 -7.41 -0.80
C ILE A 3 5.29 -7.99 -1.67
N GLU A 4 6.30 -8.58 -1.04
CA GLU A 4 7.24 -9.47 -1.73
C GLU A 4 6.43 -10.65 -2.25
N GLU A 5 6.03 -10.57 -3.52
CA GLU A 5 5.57 -11.73 -4.26
C GLU A 5 6.72 -12.73 -4.28
N LEU A 6 6.61 -13.78 -3.46
CA LEU A 6 7.33 -15.04 -3.65
C LEU A 6 6.83 -15.67 -4.95
N SER A 7 7.19 -15.04 -6.07
CA SER A 7 6.97 -15.48 -7.42
C SER A 7 8.05 -16.53 -7.71
N CYS A 8 7.67 -17.80 -7.73
CA CYS A 8 8.36 -18.76 -8.59
C CYS A 8 8.19 -18.24 -10.02
N SER A 9 9.20 -17.56 -10.53
CA SER A 9 9.16 -16.92 -11.84
C SER A 9 9.20 -18.00 -12.91
N VAL A 10 8.02 -18.43 -13.36
CA VAL A 10 7.85 -19.34 -14.52
C VAL A 10 8.58 -18.80 -15.76
N SER A 11 8.81 -17.49 -15.82
CA SER A 11 9.46 -16.80 -16.93
C SER A 11 11.00 -16.75 -16.87
N THR A 12 11.65 -17.23 -15.81
CA THR A 12 13.12 -17.16 -15.68
C THR A 12 13.71 -18.50 -15.30
N ALA A 13 14.84 -18.86 -15.91
CA ALA A 13 15.60 -20.04 -15.53
C ALA A 13 16.03 -20.00 -14.06
N ILE A 14 16.11 -21.18 -13.44
CA ILE A 14 16.59 -21.34 -12.06
C ILE A 14 18.09 -21.02 -12.03
N ASP A 15 18.50 -20.20 -11.06
CA ASP A 15 19.90 -19.82 -10.92
C ASP A 15 20.81 -21.01 -10.55
N SER A 16 22.07 -20.92 -11.00
CA SER A 16 23.11 -21.91 -10.78
C SER A 16 23.50 -22.11 -9.32
N SER A 17 23.23 -21.13 -8.46
CA SER A 17 23.44 -21.23 -7.02
C SER A 17 22.47 -22.20 -6.35
N ASN A 18 21.30 -22.45 -6.96
CA ASN A 18 20.23 -23.27 -6.41
C ASN A 18 20.67 -24.72 -6.21
N VAL A 19 20.31 -25.31 -5.06
CA VAL A 19 20.68 -26.69 -4.71
C VAL A 19 20.11 -27.70 -5.71
N GLY A 20 18.86 -27.52 -6.15
CA GLY A 20 18.22 -28.39 -7.14
C GLY A 20 18.91 -28.33 -8.50
N PHE A 21 19.32 -27.14 -8.94
CA PHE A 21 20.07 -26.97 -10.18
C PHE A 21 21.41 -27.70 -10.15
N LYS A 22 22.16 -27.56 -9.05
CA LYS A 22 23.43 -28.28 -8.83
C LYS A 22 23.23 -29.79 -8.81
N LEU A 23 22.15 -30.27 -8.20
CA LEU A 23 21.83 -31.69 -8.12
C LEU A 23 21.54 -32.26 -9.51
N LEU A 24 20.69 -31.59 -10.29
CA LEU A 24 20.37 -31.99 -11.66
C LEU A 24 21.63 -32.07 -12.52
N LYS A 25 22.49 -31.04 -12.50
CA LYS A 25 23.77 -31.06 -13.23
C LYS A 25 24.67 -32.21 -12.80
N LYS A 26 24.75 -32.53 -11.50
CA LYS A 26 25.53 -33.68 -10.99
C LYS A 26 25.02 -35.02 -11.51
N PHE A 27 23.72 -35.15 -11.72
CA PHE A 27 23.11 -36.36 -12.28
C PHE A 27 23.06 -36.37 -13.82
N GLY A 28 23.79 -35.47 -14.47
CA GLY A 28 23.96 -35.48 -15.93
C GLY A 28 22.88 -34.72 -16.71
N TRP A 29 21.97 -34.02 -16.03
CA TRP A 29 21.04 -33.10 -16.70
C TRP A 29 21.79 -31.88 -17.24
N LYS A 30 21.43 -31.47 -18.46
CA LYS A 30 22.03 -30.31 -19.14
C LYS A 30 21.01 -29.19 -19.20
N GLU A 31 21.52 -27.97 -19.05
CA GLU A 31 20.68 -26.79 -19.12
C GLU A 31 20.12 -26.63 -20.53
N GLY A 32 18.81 -26.41 -20.64
CA GLY A 32 18.09 -26.32 -21.91
C GLY A 32 17.63 -27.66 -22.50
N THR A 33 17.90 -28.80 -21.85
CA THR A 33 17.38 -30.11 -22.29
C THR A 33 16.25 -30.61 -21.40
N GLY A 34 15.33 -31.37 -22.01
CA GLY A 34 14.21 -31.99 -21.30
C GLY A 34 14.70 -33.15 -20.42
N LEU A 35 13.89 -33.52 -19.43
CA LEU A 35 14.18 -34.69 -18.59
C LEU A 35 13.76 -36.00 -19.29
N GLY A 36 14.41 -37.11 -18.94
CA GLY A 36 14.11 -38.44 -19.47
C GLY A 36 15.22 -39.02 -20.35
N ALA A 37 15.12 -40.31 -20.68
CA ALA A 37 16.17 -41.05 -21.38
C ALA A 37 16.51 -40.49 -22.78
N SER A 38 15.53 -39.87 -23.44
CA SER A 38 15.68 -39.23 -24.75
C SER A 38 15.45 -37.72 -24.66
N GLU A 39 15.63 -37.13 -23.48
CA GLU A 39 15.41 -35.69 -23.22
C GLU A 39 13.98 -35.22 -23.60
N GLN A 40 13.00 -36.13 -23.56
CA GLN A 40 11.65 -35.92 -24.08
C GLN A 40 10.71 -35.12 -23.15
N GLY A 41 11.18 -34.77 -21.95
CA GLY A 41 10.41 -34.04 -20.96
C GLY A 41 10.14 -32.59 -21.38
N ILE A 42 9.10 -32.01 -20.81
CA ILE A 42 8.74 -30.61 -21.00
C ILE A 42 9.89 -29.68 -20.56
N LEU A 43 10.24 -28.72 -21.41
CA LEU A 43 11.29 -27.73 -21.14
C LEU A 43 10.78 -26.60 -20.24
N GLU A 44 9.57 -26.14 -20.53
CA GLU A 44 8.93 -25.03 -19.81
C GLU A 44 7.88 -25.55 -18.82
N PRO A 45 7.76 -24.93 -17.63
CA PRO A 45 6.71 -25.28 -16.69
C PRO A 45 5.32 -25.01 -17.25
N ILE A 46 4.36 -25.90 -16.94
CA ILE A 46 2.96 -25.71 -17.34
C ILE A 46 2.35 -24.56 -16.55
N SER A 47 1.71 -23.61 -17.24
CA SER A 47 1.03 -22.48 -16.60
C SER A 47 -0.18 -22.96 -15.79
N ALA A 48 -0.21 -22.65 -14.49
CA ALA A 48 -1.35 -22.92 -13.63
C ALA A 48 -2.29 -21.70 -13.55
N PHE A 49 -3.59 -21.91 -13.77
CA PHE A 49 -4.60 -20.88 -13.59
C PHE A 49 -5.24 -20.98 -12.21
N VAL A 50 -4.95 -20.02 -11.34
CA VAL A 50 -5.57 -19.96 -10.00
C VAL A 50 -7.01 -19.49 -10.12
N LYS A 51 -7.94 -20.37 -9.74
CA LYS A 51 -9.38 -20.06 -9.71
C LYS A 51 -9.69 -19.15 -8.52
N LYS A 52 -10.06 -17.91 -8.79
CA LYS A 52 -10.39 -16.89 -7.77
C LYS A 52 -11.85 -16.94 -7.28
N ASN A 53 -12.69 -17.80 -7.84
CA ASN A 53 -14.13 -17.88 -7.54
C ASN A 53 -14.52 -19.24 -6.94
N LYS A 54 -15.60 -19.26 -6.15
CA LYS A 54 -16.15 -20.47 -5.52
C LYS A 54 -17.23 -21.18 -6.36
N ARG A 55 -17.51 -20.73 -7.60
CA ARG A 55 -18.55 -21.32 -8.46
C ARG A 55 -18.12 -22.67 -9.02
N GLY A 56 -19.06 -23.51 -9.44
CA GLY A 56 -18.76 -24.79 -10.10
C GLY A 56 -17.91 -24.64 -11.39
N ILE A 57 -17.25 -25.72 -11.80
CA ILE A 57 -16.61 -25.81 -13.12
C ILE A 57 -17.71 -25.72 -14.18
N GLY A 58 -17.46 -25.02 -15.29
CA GLY A 58 -18.47 -24.79 -16.34
C GLY A 58 -19.48 -23.68 -16.05
N ALA A 59 -19.44 -23.05 -14.87
CA ALA A 59 -20.32 -21.91 -14.59
C ALA A 59 -19.99 -20.71 -15.49
N GLU A 60 -21.00 -20.19 -16.20
CA GLU A 60 -20.81 -19.09 -17.15
C GLU A 60 -20.18 -17.86 -16.47
N LYS A 61 -19.12 -17.33 -17.09
CA LYS A 61 -18.45 -16.12 -16.59
C LYS A 61 -19.42 -14.97 -16.78
N LEU A 62 -19.92 -14.40 -15.68
CA LEU A 62 -20.67 -13.15 -15.75
C LEU A 62 -19.75 -12.12 -16.41
N LYS A 63 -20.15 -11.60 -17.57
CA LYS A 63 -19.49 -10.46 -18.20
C LYS A 63 -19.50 -9.35 -17.16
N LYS A 64 -18.32 -8.98 -16.65
CA LYS A 64 -18.22 -7.84 -15.74
C LYS A 64 -18.60 -6.61 -16.56
N ASN A 65 -19.85 -6.16 -16.45
CA ASN A 65 -20.27 -4.87 -17.00
C ASN A 65 -19.38 -3.81 -16.34
N VAL A 66 -18.56 -3.16 -17.18
CA VAL A 66 -17.52 -2.22 -16.74
C VAL A 66 -18.13 -0.97 -16.08
N GLU A 67 -19.40 -0.66 -16.33
CA GLU A 67 -20.14 0.42 -15.68
C GLU A 67 -20.13 0.33 -14.14
N VAL A 68 -20.49 -0.84 -13.58
CA VAL A 68 -20.75 -0.97 -12.12
C VAL A 68 -19.49 -0.72 -11.28
N GLN A 69 -18.30 -0.98 -11.85
CA GLN A 69 -17.03 -0.76 -11.15
C GLN A 69 -16.60 0.72 -11.11
N LYS A 70 -17.05 1.55 -12.07
CA LYS A 70 -16.77 3.00 -12.05
C LYS A 70 -17.52 3.67 -10.90
N ASP A 71 -18.77 3.27 -10.70
CA ASP A 71 -19.65 3.86 -9.68
C ASP A 71 -19.19 3.56 -8.25
N PHE A 72 -18.69 2.34 -7.98
CA PHE A 72 -18.13 1.99 -6.67
C PHE A 72 -16.86 2.79 -6.34
N LYS A 73 -15.96 2.94 -7.32
CA LYS A 73 -14.72 3.72 -7.12
C LYS A 73 -14.98 5.22 -6.96
N ALA A 74 -15.98 5.76 -7.67
CA ALA A 74 -16.40 7.15 -7.53
C ALA A 74 -17.00 7.42 -6.15
N LYS A 75 -17.89 6.55 -5.65
CA LYS A 75 -18.50 6.67 -4.32
C LYS A 75 -17.47 6.57 -3.18
N GLU A 76 -16.47 5.70 -3.30
CA GLU A 76 -15.38 5.61 -2.31
C GLU A 76 -14.50 6.86 -2.27
N LYS A 77 -14.18 7.47 -3.42
CA LYS A 77 -13.42 8.72 -3.46
C LYS A 77 -14.19 9.86 -2.78
N ILE A 78 -15.46 10.05 -3.12
CA ILE A 78 -16.31 11.09 -2.52
C ILE A 78 -16.36 10.95 -0.98
N LYS A 79 -16.48 9.72 -0.47
CA LYS A 79 -16.52 9.47 0.99
C LYS A 79 -15.20 9.80 1.69
N ARG A 80 -14.06 9.46 1.08
CA ARG A 80 -12.72 9.79 1.62
C ARG A 80 -12.44 11.30 1.61
N ASP A 81 -12.82 11.97 0.53
CA ASP A 81 -12.59 13.41 0.37
C ASP A 81 -13.43 14.20 1.39
N LEU A 82 -14.67 13.78 1.63
CA LEU A 82 -15.57 14.39 2.62
C LEU A 82 -15.04 14.25 4.06
N GLN A 83 -14.50 13.07 4.42
CA GLN A 83 -13.88 12.86 5.73
C GLN A 83 -12.62 13.71 5.92
N SER A 84 -11.75 13.81 4.90
CA SER A 84 -10.51 14.58 5.00
C SER A 84 -10.75 16.09 5.13
N ASN A 85 -11.81 16.61 4.50
CA ASN A 85 -12.14 18.03 4.57
C ASN A 85 -12.79 18.43 5.90
N ALA A 86 -13.54 17.52 6.54
CA ALA A 86 -14.09 17.74 7.87
C ALA A 86 -12.98 17.83 8.94
N THR A 87 -12.00 16.92 8.90
CA THR A 87 -10.88 16.90 9.85
C THR A 87 -9.93 18.09 9.66
N LYS A 88 -9.62 18.46 8.40
CA LYS A 88 -8.85 19.68 8.09
C LYS A 88 -9.49 20.96 8.64
N LYS A 89 -10.82 21.09 8.50
CA LYS A 89 -11.57 22.25 9.03
C LYS A 89 -11.56 22.30 10.56
N GLN A 90 -11.62 21.16 11.26
CA GLN A 90 -11.57 21.12 12.72
C GLN A 90 -10.17 21.47 13.27
N VAL A 91 -9.11 20.96 12.64
CA VAL A 91 -7.72 21.24 13.04
C VAL A 91 -7.41 22.73 12.85
N SER A 92 -7.79 23.33 11.73
CA SER A 92 -7.61 24.77 11.48
C SER A 92 -8.30 25.66 12.52
N LYS A 93 -9.54 25.30 12.93
CA LYS A 93 -10.26 26.04 13.98
C LYS A 93 -9.55 25.98 15.34
N ARG A 94 -8.97 24.82 15.70
CA ARG A 94 -8.21 24.65 16.96
C ARG A 94 -6.94 25.49 16.97
N ILE A 95 -6.17 25.46 15.87
CA ILE A 95 -4.93 26.24 15.74
C ILE A 95 -5.22 27.74 15.86
N ARG A 96 -6.27 28.23 15.20
CA ARG A 96 -6.67 29.65 15.30
C ARG A 96 -7.08 30.05 16.71
N LYS A 97 -7.79 29.18 17.44
CA LYS A 97 -8.20 29.44 18.83
C LYS A 97 -6.99 29.49 19.77
N MET A 98 -6.05 28.55 19.61
CA MET A 98 -4.80 28.55 20.40
C MET A 98 -3.98 29.83 20.18
N HIS A 99 -3.79 30.25 18.93
CA HIS A 99 -3.05 31.49 18.64
C HIS A 99 -3.72 32.73 19.26
N GLN A 100 -5.06 32.77 19.29
CA GLN A 100 -5.77 33.89 19.91
C GLN A 100 -5.63 33.93 21.44
N GLU A 101 -5.58 32.77 22.09
CA GLU A 101 -5.30 32.67 23.53
C GLU A 101 -3.86 33.04 23.85
N GLU A 102 -2.89 32.66 23.01
CA GLU A 102 -1.48 33.01 23.16
C GLU A 102 -1.25 34.53 23.07
N GLU A 103 -1.86 35.20 22.08
CA GLU A 103 -1.76 36.65 21.95
C GLU A 103 -2.39 37.38 23.15
N ARG A 104 -3.55 36.92 23.63
CA ARG A 104 -4.16 37.44 24.87
C ARG A 104 -3.29 37.20 26.09
N PHE A 105 -2.56 36.09 26.13
CA PHE A 105 -1.64 35.78 27.21
C PHE A 105 -0.44 36.72 27.16
N LYS A 106 0.15 36.96 25.98
CA LYS A 106 1.21 37.95 25.77
C LYS A 106 0.77 39.36 26.13
N GLU A 107 -0.45 39.77 25.77
CA GLU A 107 -0.99 41.08 26.16
C GLU A 107 -1.13 41.21 27.67
N LYS A 108 -1.68 40.20 28.36
CA LYS A 108 -1.78 40.22 29.83
C LYS A 108 -0.42 40.19 30.51
N GLU A 109 0.52 39.41 29.97
CA GLU A 109 1.89 39.33 30.47
C GLU A 109 2.63 40.65 30.23
N PHE A 110 2.43 41.27 29.07
CA PHE A 110 2.91 42.60 28.73
C PHE A 110 2.32 43.66 29.65
N GLU A 111 1.01 43.73 29.83
CA GLU A 111 0.37 44.67 30.77
C GLU A 111 0.94 44.47 32.17
N ARG A 112 0.99 43.23 32.66
CA ARG A 112 1.52 42.92 33.99
C ARG A 112 3.01 43.28 34.14
N ALA A 113 3.81 43.09 33.10
CA ALA A 113 5.22 43.51 33.07
C ALA A 113 5.36 45.04 32.97
N PHE A 114 4.54 45.68 32.14
CA PHE A 114 4.49 47.13 31.94
C PHE A 114 4.08 47.87 33.22
N PHE A 115 3.04 47.41 33.91
CA PHE A 115 2.63 47.98 35.20
C PHE A 115 3.70 47.78 36.28
N ARG A 116 4.37 46.62 36.32
CA ARG A 116 5.49 46.36 37.24
C ARG A 116 6.66 47.32 37.00
N GLU A 117 6.91 47.71 35.75
CA GLU A 117 8.08 48.49 35.36
C GLU A 117 7.84 50.00 35.35
N PHE A 118 6.60 50.44 35.08
CA PHE A 118 6.27 51.85 34.88
C PHE A 118 5.35 52.45 35.97
N TRP A 119 4.77 51.64 36.88
CA TRP A 119 3.91 52.14 37.97
C TRP A 119 3.98 51.27 39.25
N PRO A 120 5.02 51.41 40.09
CA PRO A 120 5.29 50.50 41.23
C PRO A 120 4.27 50.56 42.39
N ASP A 121 3.54 51.66 42.53
CA ASP A 121 2.80 52.00 43.77
C ASP A 121 1.29 51.69 43.72
N ASN A 122 0.83 50.71 42.93
CA ASN A 122 -0.59 50.33 42.93
C ASN A 122 -0.84 48.80 42.91
N VAL A 123 -0.08 48.08 43.75
CA VAL A 123 -0.42 46.74 44.26
C VAL A 123 -0.63 46.83 45.78
#